data_AF-A0A662X5X0-F1
#
_entry.id   AF-A0A662X5X0-F1
#
_cell.length_a   1.000
_cell.length_b   1.000
_cell.length_c   1.000
_cell.angle_alpha   90.00
_cell.angle_beta   90.00
_cell.angle_gamma   90.00
#
_symmetry.space_group_name_H-M   'P 1'
#
loop_
_entity.id
_entity.type
_entity.pdbx_description
1 polymer ?
#
loop_
_entity_poly.entity_id
_entity_poly.type
_entity_poly.pdbx_seq_one_letter_code
_entity_poly.pdbx_strand_id
1 'polypeptide(L)'
;MWNKGHFRCDLFAKHHKSQHETKWKEYVGLSASDRASFFTATAMPYVGTLPAVFEGERPIEFVISAPIVQVIIDDLLFHPDDVAENSEKRRRALAVFELKNDYYHITEKNPSRFQLAVRFMARGASFRMLSGLLGDTLISDMQTTCPKVADTRWLSMFSVVDWLWANGFCVREHMKATGATCNPNLVWWVFLGAMREVAKAANKVFVSLQGHEKLVQQQHERFVDLYTEVMDDTGVIGPLATEEINNLDQELHEVSGSFAISHGKAATCINGLGVWVCDQFPMLPTEQQSSVIRAVARLCVVSCNNIYPLIENRSESVPVNPKALVSTPMPDFAALVAKHHDRLMPFVGEAGIYKIGEEFKDLRDYYRTNKAFRQQLDTFDRPLAHFDEQ
;
A
#
# COMPACT_ATOMS: atom_id res chain seq x y z
N MET A 1 3.43 27.11 -5.08
CA MET A 1 3.13 27.83 -3.83
C MET A 1 1.86 27.25 -3.23
N TRP A 2 1.96 26.42 -2.19
CA TRP A 2 0.80 25.92 -1.44
C TRP A 2 0.30 27.00 -0.49
N ASN A 3 -0.98 27.36 -0.59
CA ASN A 3 -1.64 28.26 0.34
C ASN A 3 -2.12 27.44 1.57
N LYS A 4 -1.78 27.97 2.75
CA LYS A 4 -1.89 27.34 4.07
C LYS A 4 -3.35 27.10 4.51
N GLY A 5 -3.72 25.84 4.72
CA GLY A 5 -4.82 25.48 5.61
C GLY A 5 -4.35 25.58 7.06
N HIS A 6 -4.79 26.61 7.79
CA HIS A 6 -4.48 26.76 9.21
C HIS A 6 -5.14 25.63 10.02
N PHE A 7 -4.33 24.88 10.78
CA PHE A 7 -4.81 23.98 11.83
C PHE A 7 -5.67 24.79 12.83
N ARG A 8 -6.90 24.33 13.12
CA ARG A 8 -7.87 25.02 13.99
C ARG A 8 -7.51 24.85 15.48
N CYS A 9 -6.43 25.50 15.91
CA CYS A 9 -5.94 25.47 17.30
C CYS A 9 -6.96 26.03 18.32
N ASP A 10 -7.97 26.78 17.86
CA ASP A 10 -9.04 27.34 18.68
C ASP A 10 -9.93 26.27 19.32
N LEU A 11 -10.18 25.16 18.62
CA LEU A 11 -11.02 24.07 19.15
C LEU A 11 -10.31 23.26 20.24
N PHE A 12 -9.00 23.03 20.10
CA PHE A 12 -8.18 22.36 21.12
C PHE A 12 -8.15 23.17 22.42
N ALA A 13 -7.92 24.48 22.31
CA ALA A 13 -7.94 25.37 23.47
C ALA A 13 -9.33 25.40 24.13
N LYS A 14 -10.43 25.37 23.36
CA LYS A 14 -11.79 25.34 23.89
C LYS A 14 -12.09 24.04 24.65
N HIS A 15 -11.66 22.89 24.13
CA HIS A 15 -11.83 21.58 24.77
C HIS A 15 -11.05 21.50 26.10
N HIS A 16 -9.78 21.90 26.11
CA HIS A 16 -8.98 21.84 27.33
C HIS A 16 -9.41 22.86 28.39
N LYS A 17 -9.89 24.05 27.98
CA LYS A 17 -10.48 25.02 28.91
C LYS A 17 -11.79 24.53 29.55
N SER A 18 -12.52 23.61 28.92
CA SER A 18 -13.80 23.10 29.45
C SER A 18 -13.65 21.80 30.23
N GLN A 19 -12.97 20.80 29.67
CA GLN A 19 -12.90 19.44 30.25
C GLN A 19 -11.68 19.24 31.14
N HIS A 20 -10.64 20.05 30.97
CA HIS A 20 -9.35 19.87 31.63
C HIS A 20 -8.82 21.19 32.22
N GLU A 21 -9.71 22.03 32.76
CA GLU A 21 -9.41 23.41 33.16
C GLU A 21 -8.18 23.51 34.07
N THR A 22 -8.09 22.65 35.09
CA THR A 22 -6.98 22.65 36.06
C THR A 22 -5.65 22.32 35.41
N LYS A 23 -5.60 21.25 34.60
CA LYS A 23 -4.39 20.81 33.90
C LYS A 23 -4.00 21.76 32.77
N TRP A 24 -4.98 22.41 32.14
CA TRP A 24 -4.74 23.44 31.14
C TRP A 24 -4.12 24.71 31.75
N LYS A 25 -4.58 25.14 32.93
CA LYS A 25 -3.96 26.24 33.68
C LYS A 25 -2.51 25.93 34.06
N GLU A 26 -2.26 24.70 34.51
CA GLU A 26 -0.91 24.19 34.81
C GLU A 26 -0.01 24.26 33.56
N TYR A 27 -0.47 23.72 32.42
CA TYR A 27 0.26 23.72 31.16
C TYR A 27 0.57 25.14 30.62
N VAL A 28 -0.40 26.06 30.68
CA VAL A 28 -0.23 27.44 30.18
C VAL A 28 0.78 28.22 31.03
N GLY A 29 0.87 27.93 32.33
CA GLY A 29 1.82 28.55 33.25
C GLY A 29 3.28 28.11 33.06
N LEU A 30 3.54 27.05 32.29
CA LEU A 30 4.88 26.52 32.07
C LEU A 30 5.67 27.32 31.03
N SER A 31 7.00 27.30 31.19
CA SER A 31 7.94 27.83 30.21
C SER A 31 7.87 27.05 28.89
N ALA A 32 8.35 27.64 27.78
CA ALA A 32 8.35 26.97 26.48
C ALA A 32 9.14 25.64 26.49
N SER A 33 10.20 25.55 27.31
CA SER A 33 11.00 24.33 27.49
C SER A 33 10.22 23.25 28.25
N ASP A 34 9.46 23.63 29.28
CA ASP A 34 8.79 22.68 30.18
C ASP A 34 7.46 22.16 29.61
N ARG A 35 6.85 22.91 28.68
CA ARG A 35 5.63 22.47 27.97
C ARG A 35 5.84 21.19 27.16
N ALA A 36 7.05 20.96 26.65
CA ALA A 36 7.36 19.75 25.89
C ALA A 36 7.35 18.50 26.79
N SER A 37 7.71 18.64 28.07
CA SER A 37 7.82 17.53 29.02
C SER A 37 6.55 17.28 29.85
N PHE A 38 5.60 18.22 29.84
CA PHE A 38 4.35 18.15 30.63
C PHE A 38 3.51 16.89 30.33
N PHE A 39 3.40 16.51 29.06
CA PHE A 39 2.64 15.33 28.63
C PHE A 39 3.40 14.02 28.79
N THR A 40 4.73 14.08 28.91
CA THR A 40 5.60 12.91 29.08
C THR A 40 5.69 12.46 30.55
N ALA A 41 5.42 13.36 31.49
CA ALA A 41 5.56 13.11 32.93
C ALA A 41 4.34 12.45 33.59
N THR A 42 3.19 12.33 32.89
CA THR A 42 1.95 11.81 33.50
C THR A 42 1.76 10.33 33.17
N ALA A 43 2.29 9.44 34.02
CA ALA A 43 1.89 8.03 33.99
C ALA A 43 0.43 7.90 34.44
N MET A 44 -0.47 7.53 33.53
CA MET A 44 -1.89 7.24 33.86
C MET A 44 -1.95 6.03 34.81
N PRO A 45 -2.53 6.16 36.03
CA PRO A 45 -2.72 5.01 36.91
C PRO A 45 -3.64 3.97 36.23
N TYR A 46 -3.35 2.68 36.36
CA TYR A 46 -4.15 1.59 35.75
C TYR A 46 -5.65 1.72 36.05
N VAL A 47 -6.02 2.17 37.26
CA VAL A 47 -7.40 2.41 37.69
C VAL A 47 -8.13 3.45 36.82
N GLY A 48 -7.39 4.37 36.21
CA GLY A 48 -7.93 5.37 35.27
C GLY A 48 -7.98 4.89 33.81
N THR A 49 -7.63 3.63 33.54
CA THR A 49 -7.65 3.07 32.19
C THR A 49 -9.00 2.40 31.90
N LEU A 50 -9.42 2.43 30.63
CA LEU A 50 -10.64 1.75 30.18
C LEU A 50 -10.68 0.25 30.56
N PRO A 51 -9.58 -0.53 30.45
CA PRO A 51 -9.55 -1.92 30.92
C PRO A 51 -9.98 -2.10 32.38
N ALA A 52 -9.47 -1.27 33.31
CA ALA A 52 -9.78 -1.39 34.73
C ALA A 52 -11.27 -1.09 35.04
N VAL A 53 -11.91 -0.21 34.26
CA VAL A 53 -13.34 0.08 34.39
C VAL A 53 -14.19 -1.11 33.94
N PHE A 54 -13.78 -1.80 32.88
CA PHE A 54 -14.52 -2.95 32.35
C PHE A 54 -14.33 -4.24 33.17
N GLU A 55 -13.23 -4.40 33.89
CA GLU A 55 -12.91 -5.59 34.69
C GLU A 55 -13.57 -5.62 36.08
N GLY A 56 -14.04 -4.47 36.59
CA GLY A 56 -14.63 -4.35 37.93
C GLY A 56 -16.13 -4.67 38.04
N GLU A 57 -16.77 -5.12 36.96
CA GLU A 57 -18.23 -5.29 36.88
C GLU A 57 -18.71 -6.65 37.40
N ARG A 58 -19.93 -6.69 37.96
CA ARG A 58 -20.54 -7.96 38.38
C ARG A 58 -21.00 -8.76 37.15
N PRO A 59 -20.67 -10.06 37.04
CA PRO A 59 -21.05 -10.88 35.90
C PRO A 59 -22.57 -10.86 35.61
N ILE A 60 -22.94 -10.96 34.34
CA ILE A 60 -24.33 -11.20 33.92
C ILE A 60 -24.52 -12.70 33.70
N GLU A 61 -25.61 -13.24 34.24
CA GLU A 61 -26.01 -14.62 34.01
C GLU A 61 -27.21 -14.69 33.05
N PHE A 62 -27.13 -15.60 32.08
CA PHE A 62 -28.24 -15.93 31.18
C PHE A 62 -28.70 -17.36 31.44
N VAL A 63 -30.02 -17.56 31.44
CA VAL A 63 -30.65 -18.87 31.52
C VAL A 63 -31.37 -19.13 30.19
N ILE A 64 -31.01 -20.21 29.52
CA ILE A 64 -31.49 -20.56 28.19
C ILE A 64 -32.12 -21.95 28.25
N SER A 65 -33.30 -22.10 27.64
CA SER A 65 -34.01 -23.37 27.57
C SER A 65 -33.19 -24.43 26.83
N ALA A 66 -33.11 -25.66 27.37
CA ALA A 66 -32.30 -26.73 26.79
C ALA A 66 -32.58 -27.03 25.29
N PRO A 67 -33.85 -27.07 24.83
CA PRO A 67 -34.15 -27.26 23.42
C PRO A 67 -33.57 -26.17 22.49
N ILE A 68 -33.38 -24.93 22.96
CA ILE A 68 -32.77 -23.87 22.12
C ILE A 68 -31.32 -24.21 21.84
N VAL A 69 -30.58 -24.63 22.86
CA VAL A 69 -29.16 -24.96 22.69
C VAL A 69 -29.00 -26.27 21.93
N GLN A 70 -29.79 -27.29 22.25
CA GLN A 70 -29.64 -28.63 21.67
C GLN A 70 -30.20 -28.73 20.24
N VAL A 71 -31.39 -28.18 19.98
CA VAL A 71 -32.02 -28.34 18.66
C VAL A 71 -31.61 -27.24 17.69
N ILE A 72 -31.50 -25.99 18.16
CA ILE A 72 -31.23 -24.86 17.28
C ILE A 72 -29.72 -24.62 17.18
N ILE A 73 -29.02 -24.47 18.30
CA ILE A 73 -27.60 -24.11 18.25
C ILE A 73 -26.76 -25.33 17.88
N ASP A 74 -27.06 -26.49 18.43
CA ASP A 74 -26.27 -27.70 18.21
C ASP A 74 -26.69 -28.42 16.93
N ASP A 75 -27.95 -28.83 16.77
CA ASP A 75 -28.37 -29.63 15.61
C ASP A 75 -28.57 -28.82 14.31
N LEU A 76 -29.08 -27.57 14.38
CA LEU A 76 -29.39 -26.78 13.17
C LEU A 76 -28.19 -25.98 12.64
N LEU A 77 -27.35 -25.42 13.51
CA LEU A 77 -26.21 -24.59 13.08
C LEU A 77 -24.92 -25.38 12.80
N PHE A 78 -24.82 -26.62 13.27
CA PHE A 78 -23.71 -27.53 12.93
C PHE A 78 -24.23 -28.64 12.02
N HIS A 79 -24.00 -28.51 10.71
CA HIS A 79 -24.41 -29.54 9.76
C HIS A 79 -23.60 -30.83 9.98
N PRO A 80 -24.23 -32.03 9.98
CA PRO A 80 -23.55 -33.31 10.19
C PRO A 80 -22.42 -33.57 9.20
N ASP A 81 -22.55 -33.04 7.97
CA ASP A 81 -21.55 -33.19 6.90
C ASP A 81 -20.34 -32.24 7.06
N ASP A 82 -20.51 -31.11 7.76
CA ASP A 82 -19.46 -30.09 7.91
C ASP A 82 -18.55 -30.37 9.13
N VAL A 83 -19.02 -31.22 10.04
CA VAL A 83 -18.40 -31.43 11.34
C VAL A 83 -18.56 -32.88 11.76
N ALA A 84 -17.46 -33.65 11.72
CA ALA A 84 -17.44 -35.03 12.21
C ALA A 84 -18.01 -35.13 13.64
N GLU A 85 -18.71 -36.23 13.94
CA GLU A 85 -19.16 -36.56 15.30
C GLU A 85 -18.00 -36.34 16.29
N ASN A 86 -18.26 -35.57 17.36
CA ASN A 86 -17.28 -35.19 18.37
C ASN A 86 -16.13 -34.28 17.91
N SER A 87 -16.33 -33.42 16.91
CA SER A 87 -15.29 -32.43 16.58
C SER A 87 -14.96 -31.51 17.76
N GLU A 88 -13.66 -31.27 17.93
CA GLU A 88 -13.12 -30.34 18.91
C GLU A 88 -13.58 -28.89 18.68
N LYS A 89 -14.12 -28.57 17.49
CA LYS A 89 -14.72 -27.25 17.17
C LYS A 89 -16.12 -27.13 17.76
N ARG A 90 -16.97 -28.16 17.59
CA ARG A 90 -18.32 -28.24 18.16
C ARG A 90 -18.26 -28.21 19.69
N ARG A 91 -17.37 -29.02 20.28
CA ARG A 91 -17.14 -29.07 21.74
C ARG A 91 -16.71 -27.71 22.31
N ARG A 92 -15.80 -27.00 21.62
CA ARG A 92 -15.36 -25.66 22.05
C ARG A 92 -16.47 -24.60 21.95
N ALA A 93 -17.27 -24.63 20.89
CA ALA A 93 -18.36 -23.68 20.72
C ALA A 93 -19.45 -23.83 21.79
N LEU A 94 -19.73 -25.07 22.22
CA LEU A 94 -20.74 -25.36 23.24
C LEU A 94 -20.22 -25.23 24.68
N ALA A 95 -18.91 -25.10 24.89
CA ALA A 95 -18.30 -25.07 26.22
C ALA A 95 -18.78 -23.90 27.11
N VAL A 96 -19.35 -22.85 26.50
CA VAL A 96 -19.90 -21.70 27.23
C VAL A 96 -21.28 -21.97 27.85
N PHE A 97 -21.96 -23.03 27.42
CA PHE A 97 -23.29 -23.39 27.90
C PHE A 97 -23.17 -24.47 28.99
N GLU A 98 -23.42 -24.10 30.25
CA GLU A 98 -23.41 -25.05 31.38
C GLU A 98 -24.82 -25.57 31.67
N LEU A 99 -25.09 -26.85 31.43
CA LEU A 99 -26.40 -27.45 31.73
C LEU A 99 -26.59 -27.60 33.25
N LYS A 100 -27.62 -26.96 33.80
CA LYS A 100 -28.06 -27.11 35.20
C LYS A 100 -29.59 -27.17 35.24
N ASN A 101 -30.14 -28.22 35.84
CA ASN A 101 -31.59 -28.38 36.07
C ASN A 101 -32.45 -28.12 34.81
N ASP A 102 -32.15 -28.77 33.69
CA ASP A 102 -32.84 -28.66 32.40
C ASP A 102 -32.73 -27.29 31.68
N TYR A 103 -31.88 -26.38 32.16
CA TYR A 103 -31.55 -25.12 31.50
C TYR A 103 -30.04 -24.97 31.32
N TYR A 104 -29.62 -24.27 30.26
CA TYR A 104 -28.23 -23.87 30.08
C TYR A 104 -28.00 -22.50 30.70
N HIS A 105 -26.94 -22.41 31.51
CA HIS A 105 -26.46 -21.20 32.11
C HIS A 105 -25.23 -20.69 31.38
N ILE A 106 -25.21 -19.38 31.08
CA ILE A 106 -24.04 -18.68 30.53
C ILE A 106 -23.68 -17.58 31.53
N THR A 107 -22.40 -17.52 31.92
CA THR A 107 -21.88 -16.44 32.76
C THR A 107 -20.98 -15.54 31.93
N GLU A 108 -21.42 -14.30 31.68
CA GLU A 108 -20.60 -13.27 31.04
C GLU A 108 -19.90 -12.42 32.11
N LYS A 109 -18.57 -12.50 32.14
CA LYS A 109 -17.73 -11.83 33.15
C LYS A 109 -17.49 -10.34 32.82
N ASN A 110 -17.77 -9.90 31.60
CA ASN A 110 -17.59 -8.51 31.15
C ASN A 110 -18.90 -7.93 30.58
N PRO A 111 -19.87 -7.57 31.46
CA PRO A 111 -21.19 -7.06 31.11
C PRO A 111 -21.17 -5.91 30.09
N SER A 112 -20.32 -4.91 30.29
CA SER A 112 -20.24 -3.75 29.40
C SER A 112 -19.71 -4.08 28.01
N ARG A 113 -18.76 -5.03 27.89
CA ARG A 113 -18.30 -5.50 26.58
C ARG A 113 -19.42 -6.21 25.83
N PHE A 114 -20.17 -7.06 26.52
CA PHE A 114 -21.33 -7.74 25.95
C PHE A 114 -22.43 -6.75 25.52
N GLN A 115 -22.79 -5.79 26.38
CA GLN A 115 -23.79 -4.78 26.05
C GLN A 115 -23.35 -3.88 24.88
N LEU A 116 -22.06 -3.54 24.82
CA LEU A 116 -21.49 -2.78 23.71
C LEU A 116 -21.56 -3.58 22.41
N ALA A 117 -21.24 -4.87 22.44
CA ALA A 117 -21.35 -5.76 21.29
C ALA A 117 -22.79 -5.85 20.79
N VAL A 118 -23.76 -6.01 21.70
CA VAL A 118 -25.19 -6.02 21.38
C VAL A 118 -25.63 -4.69 20.75
N ARG A 119 -25.18 -3.55 21.28
CA ARG A 119 -25.49 -2.21 20.75
C ARG A 119 -24.92 -1.97 19.35
N PHE A 120 -23.76 -2.54 19.05
CA PHE A 120 -23.17 -2.45 17.73
C PHE A 120 -23.88 -3.37 16.73
N MET A 121 -24.25 -4.61 17.14
CA MET A 121 -25.10 -5.49 16.32
C MET A 121 -26.44 -4.84 15.98
N ALA A 122 -27.09 -4.24 16.98
CA ALA A 122 -28.35 -3.54 16.79
C ALA A 122 -28.24 -2.35 15.82
N ARG A 123 -27.03 -1.83 15.59
CA ARG A 123 -26.73 -0.76 14.63
C ARG A 123 -26.14 -1.28 13.31
N GLY A 124 -26.21 -2.59 13.06
CA GLY A 124 -25.80 -3.20 11.80
C GLY A 124 -24.33 -3.64 11.73
N ALA A 125 -23.59 -3.65 12.84
CA ALA A 125 -22.23 -4.19 12.84
C ALA A 125 -22.26 -5.73 12.70
N SER A 126 -21.50 -6.26 11.75
CA SER A 126 -21.33 -7.72 11.60
C SER A 126 -20.52 -8.32 12.75
N PHE A 127 -20.69 -9.62 13.03
CA PHE A 127 -19.90 -10.34 14.05
C PHE A 127 -18.38 -10.18 13.84
N ARG A 128 -17.93 -10.11 12.58
CA ARG A 128 -16.51 -9.90 12.25
C ARG A 128 -16.02 -8.49 12.60
N MET A 129 -16.89 -7.47 12.51
CA MET A 129 -16.57 -6.11 12.94
C MET A 129 -16.49 -6.00 14.48
N LEU A 130 -17.38 -6.68 15.19
CA LEU A 130 -17.38 -6.72 16.66
C LEU A 130 -16.12 -7.38 17.23
N SER A 131 -15.70 -8.49 16.63
CA SER A 131 -14.47 -9.18 17.04
C SER A 131 -13.23 -8.29 16.83
N GLY A 132 -13.27 -7.40 15.84
CA GLY A 132 -12.22 -6.39 15.64
C GLY A 132 -12.25 -5.31 16.73
N LEU A 133 -13.44 -4.75 17.02
CA LEU A 133 -13.64 -3.69 18.02
C LEU A 133 -13.37 -4.10 19.47
N LEU A 134 -13.35 -5.41 19.77
CA LEU A 134 -13.12 -5.93 21.13
C LEU A 134 -11.70 -6.49 21.33
N GLY A 135 -10.91 -6.64 20.26
CA GLY A 135 -9.57 -7.23 20.27
C GLY A 135 -8.41 -6.24 20.50
N ASP A 136 -8.70 -4.99 20.86
CA ASP A 136 -7.79 -3.85 20.81
C ASP A 136 -6.73 -3.76 21.92
N THR A 137 -5.89 -4.77 22.16
CA THR A 137 -4.64 -4.55 22.92
C THR A 137 -3.50 -4.14 21.98
N LEU A 138 -3.26 -4.92 20.93
CA LEU A 138 -2.27 -4.60 19.90
C LEU A 138 -2.65 -3.36 19.06
N ILE A 139 -3.94 -3.21 18.73
CA ILE A 139 -4.46 -2.05 17.97
C ILE A 139 -4.44 -0.77 18.81
N SER A 140 -4.69 -0.88 20.12
CA SER A 140 -4.56 0.23 21.07
C SER A 140 -3.11 0.70 21.18
N ASP A 141 -2.15 -0.23 21.25
CA ASP A 141 -0.73 0.09 21.36
C ASP A 141 -0.14 0.70 20.09
N MET A 142 -0.53 0.20 18.91
CA MET A 142 -0.06 0.72 17.62
C MET A 142 -0.85 1.93 17.12
N GLN A 143 -2.01 2.24 17.72
CA GLN A 143 -2.96 3.27 17.24
C GLN A 143 -3.39 3.11 15.76
N THR A 144 -3.17 1.93 15.17
CA THR A 144 -3.50 1.63 13.78
C THR A 144 -3.83 0.14 13.62
N THR A 145 -4.63 -0.19 12.61
CA THR A 145 -4.90 -1.57 12.20
C THR A 145 -4.12 -1.92 10.94
N CYS A 146 -3.71 -3.19 10.81
CA CYS A 146 -3.19 -3.69 9.54
C CYS A 146 -4.30 -3.60 8.48
N PRO A 147 -4.04 -2.96 7.32
CA PRO A 147 -5.03 -2.91 6.25
C PRO A 147 -5.45 -4.31 5.81
N LYS A 148 -6.69 -4.46 5.32
CA LYS A 148 -7.12 -5.73 4.73
C LYS A 148 -6.43 -5.92 3.37
N VAL A 149 -5.99 -7.13 3.08
CA VAL A 149 -5.66 -7.53 1.71
C VAL A 149 -7.00 -7.68 0.96
N ALA A 150 -7.27 -6.79 0.01
CA ALA A 150 -8.29 -7.00 -0.98
C ALA A 150 -7.65 -7.76 -2.15
N ASP A 151 -8.10 -8.99 -2.40
CA ASP A 151 -7.47 -10.00 -3.28
C ASP A 151 -7.24 -9.54 -4.74
N THR A 152 -7.82 -8.39 -5.14
CA THR A 152 -7.77 -7.88 -6.52
C THR A 152 -7.03 -6.56 -6.69
N ARG A 153 -6.44 -5.98 -5.64
CA ARG A 153 -5.83 -4.64 -5.72
C ARG A 153 -4.39 -4.61 -5.22
N TRP A 154 -3.46 -4.42 -6.14
CA TRP A 154 -2.02 -4.19 -5.88
C TRP A 154 -1.78 -3.16 -4.76
N LEU A 155 -2.53 -2.05 -4.77
CA LEU A 155 -2.47 -1.02 -3.72
C LEU A 155 -2.75 -1.55 -2.32
N SER A 156 -3.64 -2.53 -2.20
CA SER A 156 -3.98 -3.18 -0.94
C SER A 156 -2.82 -4.02 -0.42
N MET A 157 -2.14 -4.75 -1.32
CA MET A 157 -0.95 -5.54 -0.96
C MET A 157 0.19 -4.64 -0.52
N PHE A 158 0.46 -3.54 -1.25
CA PHE A 158 1.47 -2.57 -0.83
C PHE A 158 1.14 -1.96 0.53
N SER A 159 -0.12 -1.57 0.76
CA SER A 159 -0.54 -0.97 2.05
C SER A 159 -0.29 -1.92 3.22
N VAL A 160 -0.53 -3.23 3.04
CA VAL A 160 -0.26 -4.25 4.06
C VAL A 160 1.23 -4.42 4.32
N VAL A 161 2.03 -4.53 3.26
CA VAL A 161 3.48 -4.70 3.34
C VAL A 161 4.14 -3.48 3.99
N ASP A 162 3.73 -2.27 3.60
CA ASP A 162 4.21 -1.01 4.15
C ASP A 162 3.87 -0.89 5.64
N TRP A 163 2.63 -1.25 6.02
CA TRP A 163 2.19 -1.25 7.40
C TRP A 163 2.95 -2.27 8.26
N LEU A 164 3.14 -3.50 7.76
CA LEU A 164 3.87 -4.56 8.46
C LEU A 164 5.31 -4.17 8.70
N TRP A 165 5.95 -3.52 7.72
CA TRP A 165 7.31 -3.01 7.87
C TRP A 165 7.38 -1.89 8.91
N ALA A 166 6.50 -0.89 8.81
CA ALA A 166 6.46 0.25 9.73
C ALA A 166 6.20 -0.16 11.19
N ASN A 167 5.39 -1.20 11.40
CA ASN A 167 5.05 -1.72 12.73
C ASN A 167 5.81 -2.99 13.09
N GLY A 168 6.86 -3.34 12.32
CA GLY A 168 7.50 -4.65 12.38
C GLY A 168 8.07 -4.99 13.75
N PHE A 169 8.58 -3.99 14.50
CA PHE A 169 9.03 -4.19 15.87
C PHE A 169 7.88 -4.67 16.79
N CYS A 170 6.78 -3.92 16.84
CA CYS A 170 5.62 -4.23 17.68
C CYS A 170 5.01 -5.59 17.30
N VAL A 171 4.89 -5.86 15.99
CA VAL A 171 4.36 -7.14 15.49
C VAL A 171 5.23 -8.32 15.94
N ARG A 172 6.56 -8.21 15.80
CA ARG A 172 7.49 -9.28 16.21
C ARG A 172 7.46 -9.52 17.71
N GLU A 173 7.50 -8.46 18.52
CA GLU A 173 7.44 -8.59 19.99
C GLU A 173 6.12 -9.22 20.44
N HIS A 174 5.00 -8.81 19.86
CA HIS A 174 3.70 -9.39 20.16
C HIS A 174 3.62 -10.87 19.77
N MET A 175 4.08 -11.25 18.57
CA MET A 175 4.08 -12.64 18.13
C MET A 175 4.99 -13.53 19.00
N LYS A 176 6.12 -13.00 19.44
CA LYS A 176 7.02 -13.69 20.39
C LYS A 176 6.37 -13.85 21.76
N ALA A 177 5.75 -12.80 22.30
CA ALA A 177 5.09 -12.83 23.61
C ALA A 177 3.87 -13.78 23.65
N THR A 178 3.13 -13.86 22.54
CA THR A 178 1.94 -14.72 22.41
C THR A 178 2.26 -16.15 22.01
N GLY A 179 3.51 -16.46 21.64
CA GLY A 179 3.89 -17.79 21.14
C GLY A 179 3.16 -18.17 19.85
N ALA A 180 2.85 -17.18 18.99
CA ALA A 180 2.05 -17.41 17.80
C ALA A 180 2.74 -18.40 16.84
N THR A 181 2.01 -19.43 16.41
CA THR A 181 2.53 -20.46 15.47
C THR A 181 2.85 -19.90 14.09
N CYS A 182 2.32 -18.74 13.74
CA CYS A 182 2.54 -18.04 12.48
C CYS A 182 3.65 -16.97 12.54
N ASN A 183 4.48 -16.95 13.58
CA ASN A 183 5.54 -15.95 13.73
C ASN A 183 6.56 -16.01 12.55
N PRO A 184 6.63 -14.98 11.68
CA PRO A 184 7.55 -14.99 10.55
C PRO A 184 9.01 -14.93 11.01
N ASN A 185 9.84 -15.77 10.40
CA ASN A 185 11.28 -15.78 10.67
C ASN A 185 11.98 -14.54 10.05
N LEU A 186 13.25 -14.35 10.40
CA LEU A 186 14.03 -13.19 9.94
C LEU A 186 14.18 -13.15 8.41
N VAL A 187 14.36 -14.31 7.76
CA VAL A 187 14.39 -14.46 6.29
C VAL A 187 13.16 -13.80 5.65
N TRP A 188 11.98 -14.07 6.21
CA TRP A 188 10.72 -13.50 5.73
C TRP A 188 10.67 -11.99 5.87
N TRP A 189 11.12 -11.45 7.01
CA TRP A 189 11.14 -10.00 7.23
C TRP A 189 12.10 -9.27 6.28
N VAL A 190 13.30 -9.81 6.07
CA VAL A 190 14.27 -9.21 5.14
C VAL A 190 13.71 -9.19 3.71
N PHE A 191 13.09 -10.28 3.27
CA PHE A 191 12.45 -10.34 1.95
C PHE A 191 11.24 -9.39 1.85
N LEU A 192 10.42 -9.28 2.90
CA LEU A 192 9.32 -8.32 2.97
C LEU A 192 9.83 -6.88 2.78
N GLY A 193 10.94 -6.52 3.42
CA GLY A 193 11.57 -5.21 3.28
C GLY A 193 12.02 -4.92 1.85
N ALA A 194 12.68 -5.88 1.19
CA ALA A 194 13.09 -5.74 -0.20
C ALA A 194 11.88 -5.59 -1.14
N MET A 195 10.84 -6.41 -0.96
CA MET A 195 9.59 -6.31 -1.71
C MET A 195 8.89 -4.96 -1.51
N ARG A 196 8.93 -4.42 -0.28
CA ARG A 196 8.36 -3.12 0.03
C ARG A 196 8.98 -2.00 -0.80
N GLU A 197 10.30 -1.94 -0.92
CA GLU A 197 10.97 -0.84 -1.62
C GLU A 197 10.64 -0.85 -3.13
N VAL A 198 10.68 -2.03 -3.76
CA VAL A 198 10.25 -2.18 -5.17
C VAL A 198 8.77 -1.79 -5.32
N ALA A 199 7.91 -2.28 -4.42
CA ALA A 199 6.49 -1.99 -4.47
C ALA A 199 6.18 -0.50 -4.24
N LYS A 200 6.97 0.18 -3.40
CA LYS A 200 6.87 1.62 -3.13
C LYS A 200 7.18 2.44 -4.37
N ALA A 201 8.26 2.13 -5.09
CA ALA A 201 8.60 2.77 -6.35
C ALA A 201 7.47 2.60 -7.39
N ALA A 202 7.02 1.35 -7.59
CA ALA A 202 5.90 1.05 -8.50
C ALA A 202 4.60 1.77 -8.10
N ASN A 203 4.32 1.85 -6.79
CA ASN A 203 3.12 2.51 -6.28
C ASN A 203 3.09 4.01 -6.55
N LYS A 204 4.24 4.71 -6.40
CA LYS A 204 4.34 6.15 -6.76
C LYS A 204 3.88 6.38 -8.20
N VAL A 205 4.36 5.54 -9.12
CA VAL A 205 4.02 5.62 -10.54
C VAL A 205 2.55 5.30 -10.77
N PHE A 206 2.05 4.21 -10.20
CA PHE A 206 0.65 3.81 -10.32
C PHE A 206 -0.32 4.90 -9.84
N VAL A 207 -0.11 5.44 -8.63
CA VAL A 207 -0.93 6.56 -8.11
C VAL A 207 -0.85 7.77 -9.03
N SER A 208 0.33 8.06 -9.57
CA SER A 208 0.47 9.15 -10.53
C SER A 208 -0.35 8.92 -11.80
N LEU A 209 -0.57 7.66 -12.21
CA LEU A 209 -1.30 7.30 -13.43
C LEU A 209 -2.82 7.24 -13.21
N GLN A 210 -3.31 7.20 -11.97
CA GLN A 210 -4.74 7.07 -11.63
C GLN A 210 -5.62 8.31 -11.92
N GLY A 211 -5.14 9.27 -12.73
CA GLY A 211 -5.94 10.38 -13.24
C GLY A 211 -6.25 10.21 -14.73
N HIS A 212 -7.52 10.37 -15.12
CA HIS A 212 -8.00 10.28 -16.52
C HIS A 212 -7.45 11.36 -17.47
N GLU A 213 -6.47 12.16 -17.03
CA GLU A 213 -6.04 13.39 -17.69
C GLU A 213 -4.61 13.31 -18.25
N LYS A 214 -3.89 12.19 -18.06
CA LYS A 214 -2.49 12.07 -18.50
C LYS A 214 -2.38 11.57 -19.93
N LEU A 215 -1.66 12.34 -20.75
CA LEU A 215 -1.30 11.95 -22.12
C LEU A 215 -0.47 10.66 -22.11
N VAL A 216 -0.63 9.83 -23.14
CA VAL A 216 0.12 8.58 -23.34
C VAL A 216 1.64 8.78 -23.19
N GLN A 217 2.18 9.89 -23.71
CA GLN A 217 3.61 10.23 -23.59
C GLN A 217 4.03 10.43 -22.13
N GLN A 218 3.21 11.15 -21.34
CA GLN A 218 3.48 11.35 -19.92
C GLN A 218 3.37 10.04 -19.14
N GLN A 219 2.52 9.10 -19.55
CA GLN A 219 2.46 7.78 -18.93
C GLN A 219 3.75 7.00 -19.20
N HIS A 220 4.27 7.06 -20.42
CA HIS A 220 5.53 6.44 -20.81
C HIS A 220 6.72 7.01 -20.04
N GLU A 221 6.84 8.34 -19.94
CA GLU A 221 7.88 9.01 -19.13
C GLU A 221 7.87 8.50 -17.68
N ARG A 222 6.70 8.26 -17.09
CA ARG A 222 6.60 7.70 -15.74
C ARG A 222 7.09 6.25 -15.63
N PHE A 223 6.90 5.44 -16.66
CA PHE A 223 7.46 4.09 -16.69
C PHE A 223 8.98 4.11 -16.90
N VAL A 224 9.50 5.05 -17.69
CA VAL A 224 10.94 5.29 -17.81
C VAL A 224 11.54 5.71 -16.47
N ASP A 225 10.94 6.68 -15.80
CA ASP A 225 11.36 7.12 -14.45
C ASP A 225 11.38 5.95 -13.46
N LEU A 226 10.33 5.11 -13.46
CA LEU A 226 10.25 3.91 -12.61
C LEU A 226 11.38 2.93 -12.89
N TYR A 227 11.61 2.64 -14.17
CA TYR A 227 12.65 1.71 -14.60
C TYR A 227 14.04 2.20 -14.20
N THR A 228 14.33 3.48 -14.40
CA THR A 228 15.59 4.10 -13.97
C THR A 228 15.74 4.08 -12.45
N GLU A 229 14.70 4.45 -11.69
CA GLU A 229 14.72 4.40 -10.21
C GLU A 229 15.04 2.98 -9.71
N VAL A 230 14.36 1.95 -10.25
CA VAL A 230 14.62 0.56 -9.85
C VAL A 230 16.02 0.10 -10.23
N MET A 231 16.53 0.46 -11.41
CA MET A 231 17.88 0.11 -11.85
C MET A 231 18.95 0.77 -10.96
N ASP A 232 18.82 2.06 -10.68
CA ASP A 232 19.78 2.83 -9.88
C ASP A 232 19.79 2.37 -8.41
N ASP A 233 18.62 2.14 -7.83
CA ASP A 233 18.50 1.74 -6.42
C ASP A 233 18.98 0.30 -6.18
N THR A 234 18.85 -0.58 -7.18
CA THR A 234 19.18 -2.02 -7.03
C THR A 234 20.53 -2.40 -7.62
N GLY A 235 21.04 -1.63 -8.58
CA GLY A 235 22.22 -1.98 -9.36
C GLY A 235 22.01 -3.12 -10.36
N VAL A 236 20.77 -3.36 -10.79
CA VAL A 236 20.47 -4.22 -11.95
C VAL A 236 21.12 -3.61 -13.20
N ILE A 237 21.61 -4.48 -14.09
CA ILE A 237 22.16 -4.11 -15.39
C ILE A 237 21.31 -4.72 -16.51
N GLY A 238 21.22 -4.00 -17.63
CA GLY A 238 20.50 -4.40 -18.83
C GLY A 238 19.75 -3.25 -19.49
N PRO A 239 19.10 -3.51 -20.65
CA PRO A 239 19.05 -4.79 -21.34
C PRO A 239 20.43 -5.19 -21.92
N LEU A 240 20.83 -6.43 -21.68
CA LEU A 240 22.09 -7.05 -22.14
C LEU A 240 21.83 -7.91 -23.38
N ALA A 241 22.82 -7.99 -24.25
CA ALA A 241 22.84 -8.95 -25.35
C ALA A 241 23.02 -10.39 -24.83
N THR A 242 22.59 -11.37 -25.63
CA THR A 242 22.70 -12.80 -25.28
C THR A 242 24.15 -13.23 -24.98
N GLU A 243 25.12 -12.67 -25.70
CA GLU A 243 26.55 -12.94 -25.47
C GLU A 243 27.02 -12.42 -24.12
N GLU A 244 26.57 -11.22 -23.73
CA GLU A 244 26.91 -10.62 -22.43
C GLU A 244 26.34 -11.44 -21.28
N ILE A 245 25.10 -11.93 -21.41
CA ILE A 245 24.46 -12.81 -20.43
C ILE A 245 25.21 -14.13 -20.29
N ASN A 246 25.62 -14.74 -21.41
CA ASN A 246 26.35 -16.00 -21.40
C ASN A 246 27.74 -15.87 -20.76
N ASN A 247 28.31 -14.67 -20.73
CA ASN A 247 29.59 -14.39 -20.08
C ASN A 247 29.46 -14.13 -18.57
N LEU A 248 28.25 -13.99 -18.04
CA LEU A 248 28.03 -13.79 -16.61
C LEU A 248 28.18 -15.11 -15.84
N ASP A 249 28.84 -15.02 -14.69
CA ASP A 249 28.92 -16.13 -13.75
C ASP A 249 27.55 -16.34 -13.07
N GLN A 250 26.91 -17.47 -13.40
CA GLN A 250 25.60 -17.87 -12.87
C GLN A 250 25.62 -18.17 -11.36
N GLU A 251 26.78 -18.45 -10.78
CA GLU A 251 26.89 -18.64 -9.33
C GLU A 251 26.91 -17.32 -8.56
N LEU A 252 27.26 -16.22 -9.24
CA LEU A 252 27.40 -14.88 -8.66
C LEU A 252 26.33 -13.89 -9.15
N HIS A 253 25.53 -14.26 -10.15
CA HIS A 253 24.52 -13.40 -10.74
C HIS A 253 23.15 -14.09 -10.80
N GLU A 254 22.10 -13.30 -10.60
CA GLU A 254 20.75 -13.70 -11.02
C GLU A 254 20.43 -13.01 -12.34
N VAL A 255 19.76 -13.74 -13.24
CA VAL A 255 19.42 -13.28 -14.58
C VAL A 255 17.92 -13.50 -14.83
N SER A 256 17.27 -12.53 -15.46
CA SER A 256 15.89 -12.67 -15.96
C SER A 256 15.75 -11.91 -17.28
N GLY A 257 15.47 -12.65 -18.36
CA GLY A 257 15.42 -12.06 -19.70
C GLY A 257 16.74 -11.40 -20.08
N SER A 258 16.69 -10.12 -20.47
CA SER A 258 17.87 -9.32 -20.81
C SER A 258 18.53 -8.64 -19.61
N PHE A 259 18.16 -8.99 -18.37
CA PHE A 259 18.60 -8.28 -17.17
C PHE A 259 19.38 -9.18 -16.22
N ALA A 260 20.35 -8.59 -15.52
CA ALA A 260 21.15 -9.29 -14.53
C ALA A 260 21.46 -8.43 -13.30
N ILE A 261 21.73 -9.07 -12.17
CA ILE A 261 22.24 -8.43 -10.95
C ILE A 261 23.23 -9.37 -10.28
N SER A 262 24.33 -8.82 -9.75
CA SER A 262 25.25 -9.62 -8.93
C SER A 262 24.73 -9.81 -7.51
N HIS A 263 25.04 -10.96 -6.91
CA HIS A 263 24.70 -11.25 -5.51
C HIS A 263 25.29 -10.23 -4.54
N GLY A 264 26.46 -9.65 -4.86
CA GLY A 264 27.06 -8.56 -4.09
C GLY A 264 26.23 -7.26 -4.12
N LYS A 265 25.64 -6.91 -5.27
CA LYS A 265 24.72 -5.76 -5.38
C LYS A 265 23.42 -6.03 -4.63
N ALA A 266 22.86 -7.23 -4.75
CA ALA A 266 21.68 -7.61 -3.97
C ALA A 266 21.93 -7.60 -2.45
N ALA A 267 23.10 -8.04 -1.99
CA ALA A 267 23.50 -7.92 -0.59
C ALA A 267 23.60 -6.45 -0.13
N THR A 268 24.09 -5.56 -1.00
CA THR A 268 24.10 -4.11 -0.75
C THR A 268 22.67 -3.57 -0.60
N CYS A 269 21.74 -4.02 -1.44
CA CYS A 269 20.32 -3.65 -1.34
C CYS A 269 19.72 -4.09 0.01
N ILE A 270 20.01 -5.32 0.44
CA ILE A 270 19.56 -5.85 1.74
C ILE A 270 20.06 -4.98 2.90
N ASN A 271 21.34 -4.60 2.88
CA ASN A 271 21.89 -3.71 3.89
C ASN A 271 21.28 -2.30 3.82
N GLY A 272 20.83 -1.87 2.64
CA GLY A 272 20.10 -0.62 2.45
C GLY A 272 18.70 -0.58 3.07
N LEU A 273 18.11 -1.73 3.46
CA LEU A 273 16.76 -1.79 4.02
C LEU A 273 16.63 -1.13 5.41
N GLY A 274 17.73 -1.01 6.14
CA GLY A 274 17.80 -0.28 7.40
C GLY A 274 18.69 -0.93 8.45
N VAL A 275 18.96 -0.17 9.51
CA VAL A 275 19.91 -0.54 10.59
C VAL A 275 19.58 -1.90 11.21
N TRP A 276 18.30 -2.17 11.47
CA TRP A 276 17.87 -3.45 12.03
C TRP A 276 18.24 -4.64 11.13
N VAL A 277 18.16 -4.48 9.80
CA VAL A 277 18.56 -5.55 8.87
C VAL A 277 20.07 -5.73 8.89
N CYS A 278 20.86 -4.65 8.92
CA CYS A 278 22.31 -4.73 9.05
C CYS A 278 22.76 -5.50 10.30
N ASP A 279 22.06 -5.34 11.41
CA ASP A 279 22.38 -6.03 12.67
C ASP A 279 21.94 -7.51 12.65
N GLN A 280 20.77 -7.79 12.07
CA GLN A 280 20.17 -9.12 12.15
C GLN A 280 20.57 -10.05 11.01
N PHE A 281 20.72 -9.54 9.79
CA PHE A 281 21.02 -10.36 8.61
C PHE A 281 22.31 -11.18 8.74
N PRO A 282 23.43 -10.63 9.27
CA PRO A 282 24.64 -11.41 9.52
C PRO A 282 24.50 -12.54 10.54
N MET A 283 23.44 -12.50 11.37
CA MET A 283 23.16 -13.56 12.36
C MET A 283 22.51 -14.80 11.74
N LEU A 284 22.03 -14.72 10.49
CA LEU A 284 21.49 -15.86 9.78
C LEU A 284 22.59 -16.86 9.42
N PRO A 285 22.29 -18.17 9.33
CA PRO A 285 23.20 -19.14 8.73
C PRO A 285 23.58 -18.74 7.30
N THR A 286 24.82 -19.02 6.88
CA THR A 286 25.34 -18.66 5.55
C THR A 286 24.43 -19.13 4.40
N GLU A 287 23.87 -20.34 4.50
CA GLU A 287 22.93 -20.85 3.49
C GLU A 287 21.65 -20.01 3.39
N GLN A 288 21.12 -19.53 4.52
CA GLN A 288 19.94 -18.67 4.55
C GLN A 288 20.26 -17.27 4.04
N GLN A 289 21.45 -16.74 4.35
CA GLN A 289 21.91 -15.46 3.78
C GLN A 289 21.99 -15.54 2.25
N SER A 290 22.65 -16.57 1.71
CA SER A 290 22.74 -16.80 0.27
C SER A 290 21.37 -16.98 -0.37
N SER A 291 20.46 -17.71 0.27
CA SER A 291 19.09 -17.89 -0.22
C SER A 291 18.32 -16.57 -0.30
N VAL A 292 18.40 -15.73 0.74
CA VAL A 292 17.76 -14.40 0.76
C VAL A 292 18.38 -13.49 -0.30
N ILE A 293 19.71 -13.47 -0.42
CA ILE A 293 20.40 -12.66 -1.44
C ILE A 293 19.92 -13.03 -2.84
N ARG A 294 19.85 -14.32 -3.17
CA ARG A 294 19.32 -14.81 -4.45
C ARG A 294 17.86 -14.45 -4.65
N ALA A 295 17.03 -14.57 -3.61
CA ALA A 295 15.62 -14.21 -3.68
C ALA A 295 15.40 -12.71 -3.95
N VAL A 296 16.18 -11.84 -3.28
CA VAL A 296 16.13 -10.38 -3.48
C VAL A 296 16.69 -10.01 -4.86
N ALA A 297 17.82 -10.60 -5.25
CA ALA A 297 18.39 -10.44 -6.59
C ALA A 297 17.35 -10.77 -7.67
N ARG A 298 16.69 -11.94 -7.55
CA ARG A 298 15.65 -12.39 -8.46
C ARG A 298 14.45 -11.46 -8.49
N LEU A 299 14.00 -10.95 -7.34
CA LEU A 299 12.93 -9.95 -7.28
C LEU A 299 13.29 -8.73 -8.14
N CYS A 300 14.48 -8.15 -7.96
CA CYS A 300 14.93 -6.97 -8.69
C CYS A 300 14.99 -7.20 -10.20
N VAL A 301 15.65 -8.27 -10.67
CA VAL A 301 15.78 -8.53 -12.12
C VAL A 301 14.43 -8.88 -12.77
N VAL A 302 13.56 -9.61 -12.07
CA VAL A 302 12.21 -9.91 -12.57
C VAL A 302 11.38 -8.64 -12.66
N SER A 303 11.52 -7.71 -11.71
CA SER A 303 10.85 -6.41 -11.79
C SER A 303 11.30 -5.61 -13.02
N CYS A 304 12.61 -5.46 -13.25
CA CYS A 304 13.11 -4.76 -14.44
C CYS A 304 12.66 -5.41 -15.74
N ASN A 305 12.76 -6.74 -15.83
CA ASN A 305 12.35 -7.50 -17.02
C ASN A 305 10.85 -7.36 -17.33
N ASN A 306 9.99 -7.15 -16.32
CA ASN A 306 8.56 -6.94 -16.53
C ASN A 306 8.17 -5.47 -16.76
N ILE A 307 8.95 -4.52 -16.27
CA ILE A 307 8.73 -3.09 -16.51
C ILE A 307 9.21 -2.69 -17.90
N TYR A 308 10.35 -3.23 -18.36
CA TYR A 308 11.00 -2.84 -19.61
C TYR A 308 10.10 -2.97 -20.86
N PRO A 309 9.29 -4.04 -21.05
CA PRO A 309 8.36 -4.12 -22.19
C PRO A 309 7.29 -3.02 -22.21
N LEU A 310 6.97 -2.41 -21.07
CA LEU A 310 6.03 -1.26 -21.00
C LEU A 310 6.64 0.01 -21.59
N ILE A 311 7.97 0.05 -21.68
CA ILE A 311 8.78 1.12 -22.27
C ILE A 311 9.04 0.79 -23.74
N GLU A 312 9.56 -0.41 -24.03
CA GLU A 312 10.03 -0.81 -25.36
C GLU A 312 8.91 -0.89 -26.41
N ASN A 313 7.71 -1.35 -26.03
CA ASN A 313 6.59 -1.54 -26.96
C ASN A 313 5.90 -0.25 -27.44
N ARG A 314 6.45 0.95 -27.17
CA ARG A 314 5.89 2.23 -27.65
C ARG A 314 6.85 2.99 -28.57
N SER A 315 7.45 2.27 -29.51
CA SER A 315 8.46 2.77 -30.46
C SER A 315 8.02 3.96 -31.34
N GLU A 316 6.78 4.44 -31.26
CA GLU A 316 6.39 5.68 -31.93
C GLU A 316 5.48 6.52 -31.05
N SER A 317 6.10 7.37 -30.24
CA SER A 317 5.43 8.51 -29.62
C SER A 317 4.92 9.44 -30.72
N VAL A 318 3.70 9.20 -31.21
CA VAL A 318 2.99 10.17 -32.04
C VAL A 318 2.90 11.47 -31.22
N PRO A 319 3.29 12.63 -31.75
CA PRO A 319 3.21 13.89 -31.02
C PRO A 319 1.75 14.20 -30.70
N VAL A 320 1.31 13.91 -29.47
CA VAL A 320 -0.08 14.05 -29.01
C VAL A 320 -0.36 15.40 -28.35
N ASN A 321 0.64 16.27 -28.20
CA ASN A 321 0.46 17.63 -27.69
C ASN A 321 1.03 18.69 -28.65
N PRO A 322 0.50 19.92 -28.64
CA PRO A 322 0.88 20.94 -29.61
C PRO A 322 2.38 21.28 -29.55
N LYS A 323 2.97 21.24 -28.35
CA LYS A 323 4.39 21.50 -28.11
C LYS A 323 5.30 20.43 -28.75
N ALA A 324 4.95 19.16 -28.59
CA ALA A 324 5.63 18.03 -29.21
C ALA A 324 5.48 18.06 -30.73
N LEU A 325 4.28 18.42 -31.22
CA LEU A 325 3.99 18.54 -32.64
C LEU A 325 4.86 19.62 -33.30
N VAL A 326 4.90 20.85 -32.79
CA VAL A 326 5.74 21.92 -33.38
C VAL A 326 7.24 21.63 -33.29
N SER A 327 7.65 20.84 -32.30
CA SER A 327 9.04 20.43 -32.10
C SER A 327 9.45 19.28 -33.02
N THR A 328 8.50 18.58 -33.63
CA THR A 328 8.77 17.43 -34.52
C THR A 328 9.51 17.90 -35.79
N PRO A 329 10.67 17.30 -36.14
CA PRO A 329 11.36 17.54 -37.40
C PRO A 329 10.46 17.20 -38.61
N MET A 330 10.65 17.93 -39.72
CA MET A 330 9.87 17.70 -40.94
C MET A 330 10.04 16.27 -41.51
N PRO A 331 11.25 15.66 -41.51
CA PRO A 331 11.40 14.27 -41.93
C PRO A 331 10.58 13.28 -41.10
N ASP A 332 10.54 13.47 -39.78
CA ASP A 332 9.81 12.59 -38.86
C ASP A 332 8.29 12.75 -39.03
N PHE A 333 7.82 13.98 -39.24
CA PHE A 333 6.44 14.26 -39.58
C PHE A 333 6.04 13.63 -40.93
N ALA A 334 6.90 13.75 -41.95
CA ALA A 334 6.67 13.12 -43.25
C ALA A 334 6.61 11.59 -43.14
N ALA A 335 7.47 10.98 -42.32
CA ALA A 335 7.42 9.54 -42.05
C ALA A 335 6.12 9.13 -41.35
N LEU A 336 5.62 9.94 -40.40
CA LEU A 336 4.33 9.71 -39.74
C LEU A 336 3.15 9.80 -40.73
N VAL A 337 3.14 10.81 -41.59
CA VAL A 337 2.11 10.98 -42.62
C VAL A 337 2.14 9.81 -43.61
N ALA A 338 3.33 9.39 -44.05
CA ALA A 338 3.50 8.23 -44.92
C ALA A 338 3.00 6.93 -44.26
N LYS A 339 3.33 6.73 -42.99
CA LYS A 339 2.87 5.57 -42.20
C LYS A 339 1.34 5.51 -42.07
N HIS A 340 0.67 6.66 -42.03
CA HIS A 340 -0.78 6.75 -41.90
C HIS A 340 -1.49 7.11 -43.22
N HIS A 341 -0.79 7.05 -44.36
CA HIS A 341 -1.30 7.47 -45.66
C HIS A 341 -2.62 6.77 -46.01
N ASP A 342 -2.68 5.44 -45.94
CA ASP A 342 -3.89 4.64 -46.21
C ASP A 342 -5.10 5.04 -45.34
N ARG A 343 -4.84 5.54 -44.13
CA ARG A 343 -5.88 6.01 -43.21
C ARG A 343 -6.31 7.44 -43.51
N LEU A 344 -5.43 8.30 -44.01
CA LEU A 344 -5.71 9.71 -44.32
C LEU A 344 -6.36 9.86 -45.69
N MET A 345 -5.92 9.04 -46.65
CA MET A 345 -6.31 9.07 -48.06
C MET A 345 -7.84 9.11 -48.27
N PRO A 346 -8.67 8.31 -47.57
CA PRO A 346 -10.13 8.34 -47.75
C PRO A 346 -10.81 9.61 -47.23
N PHE A 347 -10.19 10.34 -46.30
CA PHE A 347 -10.81 11.48 -45.63
C PHE A 347 -10.42 12.83 -46.22
N VAL A 348 -9.13 13.00 -46.54
CA VAL A 348 -8.59 14.31 -46.94
C VAL A 348 -8.10 14.34 -48.39
N GLY A 349 -7.98 13.19 -49.06
CA GLY A 349 -7.44 13.16 -50.42
C GLY A 349 -5.92 13.42 -50.48
N GLU A 350 -5.30 13.20 -51.64
CA GLU A 350 -3.87 13.47 -51.86
C GLU A 350 -3.56 14.97 -51.71
N ALA A 351 -4.43 15.82 -52.27
CA ALA A 351 -4.32 17.26 -52.14
C ALA A 351 -4.43 17.72 -50.67
N GLY A 352 -5.25 17.05 -49.86
CA GLY A 352 -5.36 17.34 -48.42
C GLY A 352 -4.14 16.87 -47.63
N ILE A 353 -3.56 15.70 -47.96
CA ILE A 353 -2.31 15.22 -47.37
C ILE A 353 -1.17 16.21 -47.65
N TYR A 354 -1.05 16.69 -48.89
CA TYR A 354 -0.07 17.73 -49.24
C TYR A 354 -0.30 19.02 -48.44
N LYS A 355 -1.56 19.46 -48.33
CA LYS A 355 -1.93 20.66 -47.57
C LYS A 355 -1.60 20.56 -46.08
N ILE A 356 -1.77 19.38 -45.47
CA ILE A 356 -1.37 19.12 -44.07
C ILE A 356 0.13 19.37 -43.88
N GLY A 357 0.97 18.99 -44.87
CA GLY A 357 2.41 19.26 -44.84
C GLY A 357 2.74 20.76 -44.85
N GLU A 358 2.08 21.54 -45.70
CA GLU A 358 2.25 22.99 -45.77
C GLU A 358 1.75 23.68 -44.49
N GLU A 359 0.57 23.31 -43.98
CA GLU A 359 0.03 23.86 -42.73
C GLU A 359 0.93 23.54 -41.52
N PHE A 360 1.55 22.36 -41.50
CA PHE A 360 2.52 22.00 -40.46
C PHE A 360 3.80 22.83 -40.54
N LYS A 361 4.30 23.10 -41.75
CA LYS A 361 5.45 23.98 -41.97
C LYS A 361 5.16 25.39 -41.47
N ASP A 362 4.01 25.95 -41.85
CA ASP A 362 3.57 27.29 -41.43
C ASP A 362 3.43 27.38 -39.91
N LEU A 363 2.88 26.34 -39.26
CA LEU A 363 2.78 26.26 -37.80
C LEU A 363 4.15 26.33 -37.12
N ARG A 364 5.16 25.62 -37.64
CA ARG A 364 6.52 25.64 -37.09
C ARG A 364 7.19 26.99 -37.27
N ASP A 365 7.01 27.62 -38.42
CA ASP A 365 7.58 28.94 -38.70
C ASP A 365 6.90 30.03 -37.85
N TYR A 366 5.58 29.91 -37.63
CA TYR A 366 4.84 30.77 -36.70
C TYR A 366 5.31 30.60 -35.26
N TYR A 367 5.57 29.38 -34.80
CA TYR A 367 6.14 29.10 -33.48
C TYR A 367 7.54 29.71 -33.29
N ARG A 368 8.39 29.69 -34.33
CA ARG A 368 9.73 30.29 -34.27
C ARG A 368 9.71 31.82 -34.22
N THR A 369 8.80 32.43 -34.97
CA THR A 369 8.77 33.88 -35.20
C THR A 369 7.92 34.63 -34.18
N ASN A 370 6.85 34.02 -33.67
CA ASN A 370 5.93 34.67 -32.74
C ASN A 370 6.22 34.29 -31.27
N LYS A 371 6.88 35.20 -30.55
CA LYS A 371 7.26 35.01 -29.14
C LYS A 371 6.05 34.82 -28.20
N ALA A 372 4.95 35.54 -28.43
CA ALA A 372 3.76 35.44 -27.59
C ALA A 372 3.05 34.09 -27.77
N PHE A 373 2.90 33.65 -29.01
CA PHE A 373 2.38 32.32 -29.33
C PHE A 373 3.26 31.21 -28.77
N ARG A 374 4.58 31.31 -28.93
CA ARG A 374 5.53 30.36 -28.34
C ARG A 374 5.39 30.26 -26.82
N GLN A 375 5.33 31.39 -26.12
CA GLN A 375 5.16 31.40 -24.67
C GLN A 375 3.84 30.76 -24.24
N GLN A 376 2.74 31.01 -24.96
CA GLN A 376 1.47 30.36 -24.68
C GLN A 376 1.54 28.85 -24.88
N LEU A 377 2.12 28.40 -26.01
CA LEU A 377 2.26 26.99 -26.34
C LEU A 377 3.22 26.24 -25.40
N ASP A 378 4.31 26.89 -24.98
CA ASP A 378 5.32 26.31 -24.08
C ASP A 378 4.77 26.10 -22.66
N THR A 379 3.81 26.93 -22.25
CA THR A 379 3.05 26.82 -21.00
C THR A 379 1.78 25.96 -21.12
N PHE A 380 1.50 25.43 -22.30
CA PHE A 380 0.31 24.60 -22.55
C PHE A 380 0.57 23.15 -22.11
N ASP A 381 0.36 22.90 -20.82
CA ASP A 381 0.42 21.55 -20.21
C ASP A 381 -0.98 20.94 -20.01
N ARG A 382 -2.03 21.58 -20.53
CA ARG A 382 -3.42 21.10 -20.36
C ARG A 382 -3.73 19.94 -21.33
N PRO A 383 -4.52 18.94 -20.89
CA PRO A 383 -4.93 17.84 -21.76
C PRO A 383 -5.70 18.37 -22.98
N LEU A 384 -5.34 17.88 -24.17
CA LEU A 384 -6.15 18.06 -25.36
C LEU A 384 -7.28 17.02 -25.32
N ALA A 385 -8.52 17.53 -25.34
CA ALA A 385 -9.81 16.83 -25.33
C ALA A 385 -10.43 16.52 -23.96
N HIS A 386 -11.37 17.37 -23.54
CA HIS A 386 -12.67 16.89 -23.08
C HIS A 386 -13.49 16.62 -24.34
N PHE A 387 -13.86 15.35 -24.57
CA PHE A 387 -15.04 15.08 -25.37
C PHE A 387 -16.21 15.21 -24.40
N ASP A 388 -16.83 16.39 -24.36
CA ASP A 388 -18.16 16.49 -23.74
C ASP A 388 -19.09 15.60 -24.56
N GLU A 389 -19.62 14.55 -23.94
CA GLU A 389 -20.67 13.72 -24.51
C GLU A 389 -21.88 14.63 -24.82
N GLN A 390 -22.23 14.73 -26.11
CA GLN A 390 -23.55 15.20 -26.55
C GLN A 390 -24.55 14.05 -26.52
#